data_AF-A0A1Y2LY18-F1
#
_entry.id   AF-A0A1Y2LY18-F1
#
_cell.length_a   1.000
_cell.length_b   1.000
_cell.length_c   1.000
_cell.angle_alpha   90.00
_cell.angle_beta   90.00
_cell.angle_gamma   90.00
#
_symmetry.space_group_name_H-M   'P 1'
#
loop_
_entity.id
_entity.type
_entity.pdbx_description
1 polymer ?
#
loop_
_entity_poly.entity_id
_entity_poly.type
_entity_poly.pdbx_seq_one_letter_code
_entity_poly.pdbx_strand_id
1 'polypeptide(L)'
;MFFTHWLLKLSLKTRLSSLPSRAEWLDSLPTDPPNIPDLRPDCAICYRAFSAQTPKRARVRLSCGHRHFCLECLKQWSAMGKTGCPYCREQLWYPHLVGGRPGAGRYVDFNGWPRNY
;
A
#
# COMPACT_ATOMS: atom_id res chain seq x y z
N MET A 1 0.96 -39.60 30.13
CA MET A 1 1.95 -38.68 29.54
C MET A 1 1.55 -38.35 28.10
N PHE A 2 0.62 -37.42 27.86
CA PHE A 2 0.15 -37.09 26.50
C PHE A 2 -0.50 -35.69 26.43
N PHE A 3 0.23 -34.57 26.56
CA PHE A 3 -0.39 -33.24 26.38
C PHE A 3 0.58 -32.12 25.94
N THR A 4 1.56 -32.38 25.06
CA THR A 4 2.48 -31.32 24.58
C THR A 4 2.30 -30.92 23.12
N HIS A 5 1.37 -31.54 22.36
CA HIS A 5 1.26 -31.32 20.91
C HIS A 5 0.21 -30.29 20.47
N TRP A 6 -0.41 -29.55 21.40
CA TRP A 6 -1.44 -28.54 21.14
C TRP A 6 -0.98 -27.10 21.46
N LEU A 7 0.26 -26.73 21.16
CA LEU A 7 0.75 -25.36 21.42
C LEU A 7 1.37 -24.66 20.19
N LEU A 8 1.59 -25.35 19.07
CA LEU A 8 2.24 -24.76 17.90
C LEU A 8 1.28 -24.16 16.85
N LYS A 9 -0.01 -24.55 16.83
CA LYS A 9 -0.99 -24.01 15.86
C LYS A 9 -1.60 -22.65 16.25
N LEU A 10 -1.35 -22.16 17.46
CA LEU A 10 -1.93 -20.90 17.97
C LEU A 10 -1.07 -19.65 17.67
N SER A 11 0.21 -19.82 17.29
CA SER A 11 1.15 -18.69 17.14
C SER A 11 1.05 -17.93 15.80
N LEU A 12 0.57 -18.58 14.72
CA LEU A 12 0.38 -17.94 13.41
C LEU A 12 -0.94 -17.16 13.33
N LYS A 13 -2.00 -17.63 14.01
CA LYS A 13 -3.32 -16.98 14.01
C LYS A 13 -3.31 -15.63 14.72
N THR A 14 -2.49 -15.47 15.75
CA THR A 14 -2.37 -14.23 16.52
C THR A 14 -1.61 -13.12 15.79
N ARG A 15 -0.78 -13.43 14.77
CA ARG A 15 -0.08 -12.40 13.97
C ARG A 15 -0.91 -11.83 12.82
N LEU A 16 -1.89 -12.57 12.30
CA LEU A 16 -2.78 -12.04 11.24
C LEU A 16 -3.85 -11.11 11.79
N SER A 17 -4.30 -11.31 13.04
CA SER A 17 -5.31 -10.48 13.69
C SER A 17 -4.82 -9.08 14.10
N SER A 18 -3.52 -8.82 14.04
CA SER A 18 -2.94 -7.50 14.37
C SER A 18 -2.59 -6.65 13.14
N LEU A 19 -2.84 -7.14 11.92
CA LEU A 19 -2.59 -6.34 10.73
C LEU A 19 -3.66 -5.25 10.62
N PRO A 20 -3.26 -3.96 10.56
CA PRO A 20 -4.22 -2.88 10.39
C PRO A 20 -4.98 -3.09 9.09
N SER A 21 -6.26 -2.74 9.07
CA SER A 21 -7.07 -2.78 7.87
C SER A 21 -6.46 -1.94 6.75
N ARG A 22 -6.85 -2.21 5.51
CA ARG A 22 -6.34 -1.49 4.33
C ARG A 22 -6.56 0.03 4.44
N ALA A 23 -7.66 0.45 5.04
CA ALA A 23 -7.99 1.85 5.25
C ALA A 23 -7.09 2.49 6.32
N GLU A 24 -6.89 1.82 7.45
CA GLU A 24 -6.02 2.28 8.54
C GLU A 24 -4.57 2.40 8.07
N TRP A 25 -4.11 1.47 7.22
CA TRP A 25 -2.77 1.56 6.65
C TRP A 25 -2.61 2.78 5.72
N LEU A 26 -3.65 3.17 4.99
CA LEU A 26 -3.56 4.38 4.15
C LEU A 26 -3.41 5.66 4.98
N ASP A 27 -3.98 5.67 6.18
CA ASP A 27 -3.87 6.80 7.10
C ASP A 27 -2.47 6.91 7.74
N SER A 28 -1.66 5.85 7.70
CA SER A 28 -0.27 5.89 8.18
C SER A 28 0.77 6.22 7.09
N LEU A 29 0.33 6.42 5.85
CA LEU A 29 1.24 6.77 4.76
C LEU A 29 1.84 8.17 4.93
N PRO A 30 3.11 8.36 4.56
CA PRO A 30 3.73 9.67 4.57
C PRO A 30 3.02 10.60 3.58
N THR A 31 2.69 11.80 4.06
CA THR A 31 2.14 12.86 3.24
C THR A 31 3.24 13.84 2.86
N ASP A 32 3.20 14.27 1.61
CA ASP A 32 4.11 15.30 1.09
C ASP A 32 3.42 16.68 1.15
N PRO A 33 4.18 17.78 1.19
CA PRO A 33 3.60 19.12 1.07
C PRO A 33 2.81 19.28 -0.24
N PRO A 34 1.74 20.10 -0.25
CA PRO A 34 0.86 20.25 -1.41
C PRO A 34 1.58 20.87 -2.61
N ASN A 35 2.55 21.75 -2.35
CA ASN A 35 3.38 22.38 -3.37
C ASN A 35 4.79 21.80 -3.29
N ILE A 36 5.12 20.90 -4.23
CA ILE A 36 6.49 20.43 -4.44
C ILE A 36 6.87 20.92 -5.84
N PRO A 37 8.00 21.63 -6.00
CA PRO A 37 8.50 22.02 -7.32
C PRO A 37 8.69 20.77 -8.20
N ASP A 38 8.50 20.93 -9.51
CA ASP A 38 8.60 19.85 -10.51
C ASP A 38 7.55 18.73 -10.39
N LEU A 39 6.46 18.98 -9.65
CA LEU A 39 5.38 18.01 -9.48
C LEU A 39 4.00 18.60 -9.74
N ARG A 40 3.15 17.81 -10.40
CA ARG A 40 1.77 18.22 -10.69
C ARG A 40 1.01 18.55 -9.39
N PRO A 41 0.42 19.75 -9.25
CA PRO A 41 -0.26 20.19 -8.02
C PRO A 41 -1.61 19.51 -7.79
N ASP A 42 -2.08 18.72 -8.75
CA ASP A 42 -3.38 18.06 -8.72
C ASP A 42 -3.27 16.54 -8.61
N CYS A 43 -4.29 15.94 -8.02
CA CYS A 43 -4.46 14.50 -7.98
C CYS A 43 -4.76 13.94 -9.37
N ALA A 44 -4.10 12.85 -9.76
CA ALA A 44 -4.29 12.20 -11.06
C ALA A 44 -5.63 11.46 -11.21
N ILE A 45 -6.36 11.22 -10.12
CA ILE A 45 -7.65 10.50 -10.13
C ILE A 45 -8.81 11.49 -10.16
N CYS A 46 -8.82 12.47 -9.25
CA CYS A 46 -9.94 13.42 -9.12
C CYS A 46 -9.67 14.79 -9.75
N TYR A 47 -8.46 15.05 -10.25
CA TYR A 47 -8.03 16.30 -10.88
C TYR A 47 -8.22 17.55 -10.02
N ARG A 48 -8.25 17.38 -8.68
CA ARG A 48 -8.31 18.49 -7.72
C ARG A 48 -6.94 18.78 -7.15
N ALA A 49 -6.68 20.06 -6.86
CA ALA A 49 -5.47 20.50 -6.19
C ALA A 49 -5.29 19.88 -4.80
N PHE A 50 -4.06 19.55 -4.46
CA PHE A 50 -3.70 19.11 -3.10
C PHE A 50 -3.86 20.27 -2.11
N SER A 51 -4.30 19.95 -0.89
CA SER A 51 -4.47 20.93 0.17
C SER A 51 -3.87 20.41 1.47
N ALA A 52 -3.02 21.22 2.11
CA ALA A 52 -2.50 20.94 3.45
C ALA A 52 -3.59 21.10 4.52
N GLN A 53 -4.59 21.94 4.28
CA GLN A 53 -5.67 22.22 5.24
C GLN A 53 -6.69 21.08 5.30
N THR A 54 -6.77 20.27 4.24
CA THR A 54 -7.72 19.17 4.13
C THR A 54 -6.97 17.84 4.12
N PRO A 55 -6.94 17.07 5.23
CA PRO A 55 -6.15 15.83 5.31
C PRO A 55 -6.59 14.78 4.27
N LYS A 56 -7.88 14.77 3.91
CA LYS A 56 -8.42 13.91 2.83
C LYS A 56 -7.81 14.22 1.45
N ARG A 57 -7.36 15.47 1.24
CA ARG A 57 -6.72 15.96 0.02
C ARG A 57 -5.21 16.15 0.19
N ALA A 58 -4.62 15.61 1.25
CA ALA A 58 -3.18 15.56 1.39
C ALA A 58 -2.58 14.70 0.27
N ARG A 59 -1.45 15.15 -0.28
CA ARG A 59 -0.67 14.38 -1.23
C ARG A 59 -0.04 13.20 -0.50
N VAL A 60 -0.27 11.99 -0.98
CA VAL A 60 0.24 10.76 -0.36
C VAL A 60 1.37 10.19 -1.19
N ARG A 61 2.46 9.82 -0.52
CA ARG A 61 3.58 9.13 -1.13
C ARG A 61 3.42 7.62 -0.98
N LEU A 62 3.31 6.93 -2.12
CA LEU A 62 3.19 5.48 -2.17
C LEU A 62 4.55 4.79 -1.99
N SER A 63 4.54 3.51 -1.59
CA SER A 63 5.75 2.66 -1.44
C SER A 63 6.58 2.58 -2.72
N CYS A 64 5.93 2.60 -3.88
CA CYS A 64 6.57 2.66 -5.20
C CYS A 64 7.14 4.04 -5.59
N GLY A 65 7.04 5.06 -4.72
CA GLY A 65 7.55 6.40 -4.96
C GLY A 65 6.60 7.34 -5.72
N HIS A 66 5.49 6.83 -6.26
CA HIS A 66 4.47 7.67 -6.90
C HIS A 66 3.74 8.55 -5.86
N ARG A 67 3.63 9.84 -6.16
CA ARG A 67 3.13 10.88 -5.25
C ARG A 67 2.08 11.80 -5.91
N HIS A 68 1.31 11.25 -6.84
CA HIS A 68 0.33 11.99 -7.65
C HIS A 68 -1.12 11.76 -7.19
N PHE A 69 -1.33 11.26 -5.97
CA PHE A 69 -2.63 10.83 -5.48
C PHE A 69 -2.95 11.44 -4.15
N CYS A 70 -4.22 11.77 -3.93
CA CYS A 70 -4.71 12.17 -2.63
C CYS A 70 -5.22 10.97 -1.83
N LEU A 71 -5.23 11.13 -0.50
CA LEU A 71 -5.67 10.11 0.44
C LEU A 71 -7.09 9.61 0.16
N GLU A 72 -8.03 10.51 -0.12
CA GLU A 72 -9.43 10.15 -0.43
C GLU A 72 -9.55 9.24 -1.65
N CYS A 73 -8.85 9.56 -2.74
CA CYS A 73 -8.89 8.73 -3.94
C CYS A 73 -8.23 7.36 -3.71
N LEU A 74 -7.16 7.31 -2.91
CA LEU A 74 -6.55 6.03 -2.54
C LEU A 74 -7.46 5.19 -1.63
N LYS A 75 -8.25 5.82 -0.74
CA LYS A 75 -9.26 5.13 0.06
C LYS A 75 -10.38 4.55 -0.82
N GLN A 76 -10.88 5.32 -1.78
CA GLN A 76 -11.86 4.80 -2.74
C GLN A 76 -11.29 3.67 -3.58
N TRP A 77 -10.05 3.82 -4.07
CA TRP A 77 -9.33 2.79 -4.82
C TRP A 77 -9.21 1.49 -4.03
N SER A 78 -8.92 1.60 -2.73
CA SER A 78 -8.80 0.45 -1.83
C SER A 78 -10.15 -0.21 -1.53
N ALA A 79 -11.21 0.59 -1.38
CA ALA A 79 -12.59 0.12 -1.19
C ALA A 79 -13.13 -0.63 -2.41
N MET A 80 -12.67 -0.28 -3.62
CA MET A 80 -12.94 -1.02 -4.85
C MET A 80 -12.17 -2.35 -4.94
N GLY A 81 -11.41 -2.72 -3.90
CA GLY A 81 -10.63 -3.95 -3.87
C GLY A 81 -9.34 -3.90 -4.69
N LYS A 82 -8.94 -2.73 -5.21
CA LYS A 82 -7.73 -2.62 -6.02
C LYS A 82 -6.48 -2.63 -5.15
N THR A 83 -5.53 -3.50 -5.54
CA THR A 83 -4.23 -3.96 -4.98
C THR A 83 -2.95 -3.14 -5.17
N GLY A 84 -2.94 -2.38 -6.25
CA GLY A 84 -1.71 -1.79 -6.76
C GLY A 84 -1.78 -0.28 -6.92
N CYS A 85 -0.63 0.30 -7.20
CA CYS A 85 -0.49 1.68 -7.63
C CYS A 85 -1.32 1.91 -8.91
N PRO A 86 -2.12 2.99 -9.00
CA PRO A 86 -2.84 3.31 -10.24
C PRO A 86 -1.92 3.57 -11.44
N TYR A 87 -0.66 3.96 -11.22
CA TYR A 87 0.34 4.14 -12.28
C TYR A 87 1.08 2.85 -12.63
N CYS A 88 1.84 2.28 -11.70
CA CYS A 88 2.74 1.16 -12.00
C CYS A 88 2.19 -0.22 -11.62
N ARG A 89 1.00 -0.30 -11.02
CA ARG A 89 0.39 -1.53 -10.51
C ARG A 89 1.18 -2.27 -9.43
N GLU A 90 2.30 -1.71 -8.97
CA GLU A 90 3.08 -2.21 -7.84
C GLU A 90 2.22 -2.33 -6.59
N GLN A 91 2.39 -3.43 -5.84
CA GLN A 91 1.61 -3.72 -4.64
C GLN A 91 1.83 -2.61 -3.60
N LEU A 92 0.76 -1.91 -3.23
CA LEU A 92 0.87 -0.83 -2.24
C LEU A 92 0.86 -1.37 -0.82
N TRP A 93 0.09 -2.43 -0.57
CA TRP A 93 -0.22 -2.91 0.77
C TRP A 93 0.68 -4.06 1.22
N TYR A 94 1.16 -3.97 2.46
CA TYR A 94 1.98 -4.97 3.16
C TYR A 94 3.24 -5.43 2.41
N PRO A 95 4.12 -4.50 1.98
CA PRO A 95 5.37 -4.86 1.30
C PRO A 95 6.28 -5.78 2.13
N HIS A 96 6.11 -5.84 3.46
CA HIS A 96 6.90 -6.69 4.35
C HIS A 96 6.30 -8.09 4.61
N LEU A 97 5.05 -8.36 4.21
CA LEU A 97 4.45 -9.70 4.35
C LEU A 97 4.70 -10.58 3.13
N VAL A 98 5.08 -9.97 2.01
CA VAL A 98 5.62 -10.66 0.85
C VAL A 98 7.14 -10.62 1.02
N GLY A 99 7.72 -11.70 1.56
CA GLY A 99 9.16 -11.82 1.79
C GLY A 99 9.97 -11.74 0.49
N GLY A 100 10.22 -10.54 0.00
CA GLY A 100 11.07 -10.24 -1.15
C GLY A 100 11.88 -8.98 -0.88
N ARG A 101 13.21 -9.13 -0.87
CA ARG A 101 14.17 -8.04 -0.68
C ARG A 101 13.80 -6.78 -1.50
N PRO A 102 13.92 -5.56 -0.93
CA PRO A 102 13.82 -4.35 -1.72
C PRO A 102 15.05 -4.28 -2.64
N GLY A 103 14.82 -4.31 -3.95
CA GLY A 103 15.87 -3.98 -4.93
C GLY A 103 15.98 -4.86 -6.17
N ALA A 104 15.19 -5.92 -6.34
CA ALA A 104 15.24 -6.73 -7.56
C ALA A 104 13.88 -7.37 -7.88
N GLY A 105 12.92 -6.54 -8.30
CA GLY A 105 11.61 -7.01 -8.76
C GLY A 105 11.73 -7.77 -10.07
N ARG A 106 11.95 -9.09 -10.02
CA ARG A 106 11.47 -9.97 -11.09
C ARG A 106 9.95 -9.96 -11.01
N TYR A 107 9.31 -9.54 -12.10
CA TYR A 107 7.86 -9.51 -12.21
C TYR A 107 7.34 -10.96 -12.12
N VAL A 108 6.87 -11.37 -10.95
CA VAL A 108 6.21 -12.66 -10.74
C VAL A 108 4.70 -12.49 -10.81
N ASP A 109 4.00 -13.46 -11.39
CA ASP A 109 2.55 -13.47 -11.43
C ASP A 109 1.93 -13.92 -10.08
N PHE A 110 0.60 -14.01 -10.02
CA PHE A 110 -0.15 -14.45 -8.85
C PHE A 110 0.19 -15.88 -8.38
N ASN A 111 0.91 -16.66 -9.19
CA ASN A 111 1.37 -18.01 -8.88
C ASN A 111 2.89 -18.06 -8.55
N GLY A 112 3.55 -16.89 -8.49
CA GLY A 112 4.97 -16.80 -8.14
C GLY A 112 5.94 -17.21 -9.25
N TRP A 113 5.49 -17.35 -10.51
CA TRP A 113 6.37 -17.70 -11.63
C TRP A 113 7.02 -16.46 -12.25
N PRO A 114 8.33 -16.49 -12.56
CA PRO A 114 9.01 -15.37 -13.21
C PRO A 114 8.56 -15.24 -14.68
N ARG A 115 8.04 -14.07 -15.07
CA ARG A 115 7.82 -13.75 -16.49
C ARG A 115 9.14 -13.31 -17.12
N ASN A 116 9.64 -14.11 -18.05
CA ASN A 116 10.72 -13.70 -18.95
C ASN A 116 10.07 -13.02 -20.16
N TYR A 117 10.46 -11.78 -20.44
CA TYR A 117 10.29 -11.17 -21.76
C TYR A 117 11.56 -11.41 -22.58
#